data_AF-A0A520CD40-F1
#
_entry.id   AF-A0A520CD40-F1
#
_cell.length_a   1.000
_cell.length_b   1.000
_cell.length_c   1.000
_cell.angle_alpha   90.00
_cell.angle_beta   90.00
_cell.angle_gamma   90.00
#
_symmetry.space_group_name_H-M   'P 1'
#
loop_
_entity.id
_entity.type
_entity.pdbx_description
1 polymer ?
#
loop_
_entity_poly.entity_id
_entity_poly.type
_entity_poly.pdbx_seq_one_letter_code
_entity_poly.pdbx_strand_id
1 'polypeptide(L)'
;MKLPILTFLLLFSANAFAQKEVSKVWVPDLGNGTYKNPVIDADYSDPDAIRVGDDFYLIASSFDAVPGLPILHSKDLVNWTIIGHALKRQPPFEHFSKTQHGNGVWAPAIRFHNGEFY
;
A
#
# COMPACT_ATOMS: atom_id res chain seq x y z
N MET A 1 47.82 -51.36 -23.78
CA MET A 1 47.54 -49.92 -23.71
C MET A 1 46.07 -49.74 -23.36
N LYS A 2 45.78 -49.13 -22.20
CA LYS A 2 44.42 -49.00 -21.64
C LYS A 2 43.72 -47.81 -22.29
N LEU A 3 42.59 -48.02 -22.94
CA LEU A 3 41.72 -46.98 -23.49
C LEU A 3 40.71 -46.59 -22.39
N PRO A 4 40.63 -45.34 -21.92
CA PRO A 4 39.72 -45.00 -20.84
C PRO A 4 38.30 -44.85 -21.40
N ILE A 5 37.38 -45.52 -20.72
CA ILE A 5 35.93 -45.41 -20.86
C ILE A 5 35.54 -43.96 -20.58
N LEU A 6 35.10 -43.24 -21.61
CA LEU A 6 34.55 -41.89 -21.46
C LEU A 6 33.07 -42.02 -21.09
N THR A 7 32.80 -42.00 -19.78
CA THR A 7 31.45 -42.01 -19.21
C THR A 7 30.69 -40.75 -19.64
N PHE A 8 29.71 -40.91 -20.52
CA PHE A 8 28.81 -39.83 -20.93
C PHE A 8 27.79 -39.59 -19.82
N LEU A 9 28.06 -38.64 -18.92
CA LEU A 9 27.07 -38.16 -17.94
C LEU A 9 26.01 -37.34 -18.70
N LEU A 10 24.88 -37.98 -19.00
CA LEU A 10 23.65 -37.29 -19.44
C LEU A 10 23.14 -36.44 -18.27
N LEU A 11 23.48 -35.15 -18.30
CA LEU A 11 22.87 -34.12 -17.45
C LEU A 11 21.39 -34.02 -17.82
N PHE A 12 20.53 -34.64 -17.02
CA PHE A 12 19.09 -34.45 -17.08
C PHE A 12 18.80 -33.03 -16.58
N SER A 13 18.70 -32.06 -17.49
CA SER A 13 18.23 -30.72 -17.18
C SER A 13 16.73 -30.79 -16.85
N ALA A 14 16.41 -30.98 -15.58
CA ALA A 14 15.06 -30.72 -15.08
C ALA A 14 14.79 -29.23 -15.24
N ASN A 15 14.00 -28.86 -16.25
CA ASN A 15 13.43 -27.52 -16.32
C ASN A 15 12.49 -27.37 -15.13
N ALA A 16 12.96 -26.74 -14.06
CA ALA A 16 12.11 -26.27 -12.99
C ALA A 16 11.17 -25.22 -13.60
N PHE A 17 9.91 -25.60 -13.83
CA PHE A 17 8.86 -24.63 -14.12
C PHE A 17 8.63 -23.82 -12.84
N ALA A 18 9.35 -22.70 -12.72
CA ALA A 18 9.02 -21.70 -11.72
C ALA A 18 7.60 -21.19 -12.01
N GLN A 19 6.76 -21.12 -10.97
CA GLN A 19 5.39 -20.64 -11.08
C GLN A 19 5.41 -19.16 -11.54
N LYS A 20 4.99 -18.92 -12.78
CA LYS A 20 4.96 -17.59 -13.41
C LYS A 20 3.67 -16.81 -13.09
N GLU A 21 2.81 -17.35 -12.22
CA GLU A 21 1.55 -16.72 -11.85
C GLU A 21 1.78 -15.69 -10.74
N VAL A 22 1.72 -14.42 -11.12
CA VAL A 22 1.69 -13.29 -10.20
C VAL A 22 0.31 -13.25 -9.54
N SER A 23 0.25 -13.08 -8.22
CA SER A 23 -1.03 -12.89 -7.52
C SER A 23 -1.80 -11.71 -8.12
N LYS A 24 -3.10 -11.89 -8.38
CA LYS A 24 -3.95 -10.78 -8.83
C LYS A 24 -4.11 -9.79 -7.69
N VAL A 25 -3.85 -8.51 -7.95
CA VAL A 25 -4.13 -7.41 -7.02
C VAL A 25 -5.65 -7.28 -6.87
N TRP A 26 -6.11 -6.95 -5.66
CA TRP A 26 -7.53 -6.65 -5.42
C TRP A 26 -7.97 -5.44 -6.25
N VAL A 27 -9.08 -5.59 -6.97
CA VAL A 27 -9.71 -4.50 -7.75
C VAL A 27 -11.18 -4.40 -7.30
N PRO A 28 -11.58 -3.31 -6.62
CA PRO A 28 -12.94 -3.15 -6.12
C PRO A 28 -13.94 -2.70 -7.21
N ASP A 29 -13.47 -2.00 -8.23
CA ASP A 29 -14.28 -1.58 -9.38
C ASP A 29 -14.56 -2.75 -10.33
N LEU A 30 -15.84 -2.99 -10.64
CA LEU A 30 -16.25 -4.08 -11.52
C LEU A 30 -16.35 -3.66 -13.00
N GLY A 31 -16.07 -2.40 -13.32
CA GLY A 31 -16.04 -1.86 -14.69
C GLY A 31 -17.42 -1.77 -15.36
N ASN A 32 -18.50 -1.96 -14.59
CA ASN A 32 -19.88 -2.01 -15.07
C ASN A 32 -20.81 -1.01 -14.34
N GLY A 33 -20.23 0.01 -13.70
CA GLY A 33 -20.95 0.98 -12.88
C GLY A 33 -21.32 0.48 -11.48
N THR A 34 -20.81 -0.69 -11.07
CA THR A 34 -20.95 -1.22 -9.71
C THR A 34 -19.57 -1.52 -9.09
N TYR A 35 -19.53 -1.69 -7.77
CA TYR A 35 -18.29 -2.00 -7.04
C TYR A 35 -18.54 -3.14 -6.04
N LYS A 36 -17.44 -3.73 -5.55
CA LYS A 36 -17.47 -4.70 -4.45
C LYS A 36 -16.66 -4.19 -3.26
N ASN A 37 -17.11 -4.57 -2.06
CA ASN A 37 -16.37 -4.30 -0.82
C ASN A 37 -15.33 -5.40 -0.53
N PRO A 38 -14.25 -5.06 0.19
CA PRO A 38 -13.88 -3.69 0.62
C PRO A 38 -13.38 -2.82 -0.54
N VAL A 39 -13.65 -1.50 -0.49
CA VAL A 39 -13.12 -0.54 -1.48
C VAL A 39 -11.61 -0.38 -1.40
N ILE A 40 -11.02 -0.65 -0.23
CA ILE A 40 -9.57 -0.71 -0.03
C ILE A 40 -9.28 -2.00 0.74
N ASP A 41 -8.67 -2.98 0.09
CA ASP A 41 -8.26 -4.26 0.70
C ASP A 41 -6.82 -4.15 1.22
N ALA A 42 -6.61 -3.23 2.15
CA ALA A 42 -5.31 -2.92 2.76
C ALA A 42 -5.49 -2.26 4.14
N ASP A 43 -4.40 -2.10 4.88
CA ASP A 43 -4.40 -1.53 6.24
C ASP A 43 -4.47 0.01 6.22
N TYR A 44 -5.71 0.53 6.21
CA TYR A 44 -6.02 1.94 6.41
C TYR A 44 -7.03 2.08 7.55
N SER A 45 -6.53 1.99 8.79
CA SER A 45 -7.32 2.14 10.00
C SER A 45 -7.74 3.59 10.26
N ASP A 46 -8.85 3.75 10.98
CA ASP A 46 -9.44 5.06 11.33
C ASP A 46 -9.59 6.04 10.14
N PRO A 47 -10.22 5.62 9.02
CA PRO A 47 -10.34 6.48 7.85
C PRO A 47 -11.26 7.68 8.15
N ASP A 48 -10.78 8.89 7.83
CA ASP A 48 -11.60 10.10 7.74
C ASP A 48 -11.50 10.66 6.33
N ALA A 49 -12.65 10.99 5.74
CA ALA A 49 -12.74 11.37 4.35
C ALA A 49 -13.63 12.60 4.14
N ILE A 50 -13.21 13.48 3.22
CA ILE A 50 -13.94 14.68 2.82
C ILE A 50 -13.98 14.81 1.30
N ARG A 51 -14.87 15.69 0.81
CA ARG A 51 -14.93 16.10 -0.59
C ARG A 51 -14.55 17.57 -0.72
N VAL A 52 -13.73 17.90 -1.70
CA VAL A 52 -13.39 19.28 -2.10
C VAL A 52 -13.56 19.40 -3.61
N GLY A 53 -14.59 20.13 -4.06
CA GLY A 53 -14.95 20.12 -5.47
C GLY A 53 -15.37 18.72 -5.94
N ASP A 54 -14.80 18.25 -7.05
CA ASP A 54 -15.10 16.93 -7.62
C ASP A 54 -14.17 15.82 -7.09
N ASP A 55 -13.31 16.16 -6.13
CA ASP A 55 -12.27 15.28 -5.61
C ASP A 55 -12.57 14.86 -4.17
N PHE A 56 -12.30 13.59 -3.86
CA PHE A 56 -12.41 13.02 -2.52
C PHE A 56 -11.01 12.77 -1.97
N TYR A 57 -10.86 13.05 -0.67
CA TYR A 57 -9.62 12.87 0.07
C TYR A 57 -9.90 12.00 1.28
N LEU A 58 -9.00 11.07 1.57
CA LEU A 58 -9.04 10.21 2.75
C LEU A 58 -7.68 10.22 3.42
N ILE A 59 -7.69 10.28 4.75
CA ILE A 59 -6.52 10.02 5.57
C ILE A 59 -6.78 8.86 6.51
N ALA A 60 -5.71 8.25 7.03
CA ALA A 60 -5.80 7.10 7.92
C ALA A 60 -4.71 7.15 8.99
N SER A 61 -4.88 6.37 10.05
CA SER A 61 -3.86 6.09 11.06
C SER A 61 -2.60 5.49 10.41
N SER A 62 -1.44 5.77 11.00
CA SER A 62 -0.17 5.17 10.56
C SER A 62 0.72 4.68 11.71
N PHE A 63 0.30 4.89 12.96
CA PHE A 63 1.08 4.56 14.14
C PHE A 63 2.53 5.06 14.03
N ASP A 64 3.52 4.16 14.12
CA ASP A 64 4.94 4.44 14.05
C ASP A 64 5.52 4.36 12.63
N ALA A 65 4.69 4.10 11.62
CA ALA A 65 5.11 4.12 10.22
C ALA A 65 5.45 5.54 9.76
N VAL A 66 6.59 5.67 9.08
CA VAL A 66 7.07 6.93 8.49
C VAL A 66 7.48 6.71 7.02
N PRO A 67 7.09 7.59 6.08
CA PRO A 67 6.24 8.77 6.27
C PRO A 67 4.83 8.39 6.77
N GLY A 68 4.25 9.23 7.62
CA GLY A 68 3.02 8.97 8.37
C GLY A 68 1.85 9.86 7.93
N LEU A 69 0.65 9.49 8.36
CA LEU A 69 -0.61 10.15 7.99
C LEU A 69 -0.78 10.20 6.45
N PRO A 70 -0.97 9.03 5.80
CA PRO A 70 -1.13 8.94 4.35
C PRO A 70 -2.34 9.75 3.88
N ILE A 71 -2.22 10.33 2.70
CA ILE A 71 -3.28 11.08 2.02
C ILE A 71 -3.61 10.35 0.73
N LEU A 72 -4.83 9.85 0.64
CA LEU A 72 -5.37 9.20 -0.54
C LEU A 72 -6.34 10.13 -1.25
N HIS A 73 -6.41 10.00 -2.57
CA HIS A 73 -7.31 10.73 -3.44
C HIS A 73 -8.16 9.77 -4.26
N SER A 74 -9.40 10.16 -4.53
CA SER A 74 -10.32 9.46 -5.41
C SER A 74 -11.26 10.46 -6.11
N LYS A 75 -11.83 10.04 -7.25
CA LYS A 75 -12.91 10.76 -7.93
C LYS A 75 -14.28 10.07 -7.79
N ASP A 76 -14.31 8.85 -7.24
CA ASP A 76 -15.50 7.98 -7.27
C ASP A 76 -15.74 7.22 -5.95
N LEU A 77 -14.94 7.47 -4.91
CA LEU A 77 -14.95 6.79 -3.60
C LEU A 77 -14.59 5.28 -3.64
N VAL A 78 -14.24 4.74 -4.80
CA VAL A 78 -13.94 3.31 -5.00
C VAL A 78 -12.47 3.13 -5.34
N ASN A 79 -11.97 3.91 -6.29
CA ASN A 79 -10.61 3.85 -6.78
C ASN A 79 -9.76 4.91 -6.06
N TRP A 80 -8.88 4.47 -5.16
CA TRP A 80 -8.06 5.34 -4.32
C TRP A 80 -6.58 5.25 -4.70
N THR A 81 -5.91 6.40 -4.73
CA THR A 81 -4.47 6.51 -4.98
C THR A 81 -3.81 7.31 -3.86
N ILE A 82 -2.69 6.83 -3.31
CA ILE A 82 -1.88 7.62 -2.39
C ILE A 82 -1.26 8.79 -3.16
N ILE A 83 -1.55 10.02 -2.75
CA ILE A 83 -0.99 11.24 -3.33
C ILE A 83 0.09 11.88 -2.46
N GLY A 84 0.23 11.42 -1.21
CA GLY A 84 1.26 11.93 -0.31
C GLY A 84 1.08 11.46 1.12
N HIS A 85 1.84 12.07 2.01
CA HIS A 85 1.79 11.86 3.45
C HIS A 85 1.95 13.23 4.12
N ALA A 86 1.15 13.53 5.14
CA ALA A 86 1.27 14.82 5.84
C ALA A 86 2.56 14.90 6.67
N LEU A 87 3.06 13.76 7.17
CA LEU A 87 4.23 13.70 8.03
C LEU A 87 5.39 12.99 7.32
N LYS A 88 6.41 13.75 6.89
CA LYS A 88 7.67 13.17 6.37
C LYS A 88 8.47 12.44 7.46
N ARG A 89 8.33 12.89 8.72
CA ARG A 89 8.92 12.31 9.94
C ARG A 89 7.93 12.53 11.07
N GLN A 90 7.87 11.60 12.02
CA GLN A 90 6.97 11.68 13.16
C GLN A 90 7.53 12.58 14.29
N PRO A 91 6.89 13.71 14.64
CA PRO A 91 7.23 14.47 15.83
C PRO A 91 6.55 13.89 17.10
N PRO A 92 7.12 14.13 18.30
CA PRO A 92 8.44 14.68 18.57
C PRO A 92 9.58 13.74 18.15
N PHE A 93 10.57 14.29 17.44
CA PHE A 93 11.53 13.50 16.67
C PHE A 93 12.43 12.59 17.49
N GLU A 94 12.88 13.00 18.68
CA GLU A 94 13.74 12.17 19.55
C GLU A 94 12.99 10.98 20.16
N HIS A 95 11.68 11.14 20.37
CA HIS A 95 10.83 10.07 20.89
C HIS A 95 10.59 8.98 19.83
N PHE A 96 10.29 9.42 18.60
CA PHE A 96 9.98 8.55 17.47
C PHE A 96 11.20 8.21 16.60
N SER A 97 12.42 8.55 17.03
CA SER A 97 13.67 8.03 16.46
C SER A 97 14.07 6.67 17.05
N LYS A 98 13.17 6.03 17.80
CA LYS A 98 13.32 4.71 18.43
C LYS A 98 12.08 3.88 18.10
N THR A 99 12.13 2.57 18.31
CA THR A 99 10.98 1.68 18.11
C THR A 99 9.82 2.07 19.03
N GLN A 100 8.62 2.24 18.48
CA GLN A 100 7.44 2.76 19.18
C GLN A 100 6.14 2.04 18.74
N HIS A 101 6.12 0.71 18.85
CA HIS A 101 4.99 -0.10 18.38
C HIS A 101 3.63 0.37 18.93
N GLY A 102 2.68 0.62 18.02
CA GLY A 102 1.31 1.03 18.37
C GLY A 102 1.18 2.47 18.87
N ASN A 103 2.24 3.27 18.83
CA ASN A 103 2.25 4.67 19.21
C ASN A 103 2.43 5.56 17.96
N GLY A 104 2.27 6.89 18.06
CA GLY A 104 2.41 7.81 16.92
C GLY A 104 1.07 8.36 16.44
N VAL A 105 0.79 8.21 15.14
CA VAL A 105 -0.46 8.73 14.54
C VAL A 105 -1.60 7.73 14.76
N TRP A 106 -2.46 8.03 15.72
CA TRP A 106 -3.77 7.40 15.89
C TRP A 106 -4.86 8.14 15.09
N ALA A 107 -6.12 7.78 15.31
CA ALA A 107 -7.29 8.28 14.59
C ALA A 107 -7.20 9.78 14.23
N PRO A 108 -6.96 10.11 12.95
CA PRO A 108 -6.81 11.49 12.53
C PRO A 108 -8.15 12.08 12.04
N ALA A 109 -8.14 13.37 11.72
CA ALA A 109 -9.26 14.04 11.05
C ALA A 109 -8.74 15.00 9.98
N ILE A 110 -9.43 15.08 8.85
CA ILE A 110 -9.12 15.99 7.73
C ILE A 110 -10.28 16.93 7.47
N ARG A 111 -10.05 18.24 7.39
CA ARG A 111 -11.07 19.22 7.00
C ARG A 111 -10.53 20.17 5.96
N PHE A 112 -11.42 20.74 5.16
CA PHE A 112 -11.08 21.77 4.20
C PHE A 112 -11.86 23.03 4.48
N HIS A 113 -11.16 24.15 4.63
CA HIS A 113 -11.77 25.45 4.87
C HIS A 113 -10.94 26.56 4.22
N ASN A 114 -11.60 27.48 3.50
CA ASN A 114 -10.99 28.66 2.88
C ASN A 114 -9.72 28.39 2.05
N GLY A 115 -9.69 27.29 1.27
CA GLY A 115 -8.55 26.98 0.40
C GLY A 115 -7.44 26.18 1.08
N GLU A 116 -7.62 25.78 2.35
CA GLU A 116 -6.61 25.09 3.14
C GLU A 116 -7.16 23.79 3.72
N PHE A 117 -6.30 22.76 3.75
CA PHE A 117 -6.55 21.49 4.42
C PHE A 117 -5.97 21.53 5.84
N TYR A 118 -6.74 21.00 6.79
CA TYR A 118 -6.41 20.87 8.21
C TYR A 118 -6.47 19.42 8.63
#